data_AF-A0A1F6WYD0-F1
#
_entry.id   AF-A0A1F6WYD0-F1
#
_cell.length_a   1.000
_cell.length_b   1.000
_cell.length_c   1.000
_cell.angle_alpha   90.00
_cell.angle_beta   90.00
_cell.angle_gamma   90.00
#
_symmetry.space_group_name_H-M   'P 1'
#
loop_
_entity.id
_entity.type
_entity.pdbx_description
1 polymer ?
#
loop_
_entity_poly.entity_id
_entity_poly.type
_entity_poly.pdbx_seq_one_letter_code
_entity_poly.pdbx_strand_id
1 'polypeptide(L)'
;MTGKIIIYTDGSARGNPGPAGWGAIIMIYNDEEKVENKKLKVVELGGRVDHATNNIMELTAPIESLKYLQQNKIENNNIEIFSDSKYVITGINEWILNWMNNNWRTANKKPVLNKELWQELHELNKEFKPKWNYVKGHNNDEHNDRADLIATSFADGEPVELRNKK
;
A
#
# COMPACT_ATOMS: atom_id res chain seq x y z
N MET A 1 14.60 -6.28 17.20
CA MET A 1 15.25 -6.26 15.87
C MET A 1 15.03 -4.89 15.26
N THR A 2 16.08 -4.14 14.93
CA THR A 2 15.97 -2.74 14.42
C THR A 2 16.03 -2.66 12.90
N GLY A 3 15.64 -3.70 12.18
CA GLY A 3 15.65 -3.70 10.72
C GLY A 3 14.80 -2.57 10.11
N LYS A 4 14.98 -2.27 8.83
CA LYS A 4 14.11 -1.32 8.10
C LYS A 4 13.10 -2.09 7.25
N ILE A 5 11.87 -1.59 7.12
CA ILE A 5 10.90 -2.09 6.14
C ILE A 5 10.55 -0.98 5.16
N ILE A 6 10.63 -1.28 3.87
CA ILE A 6 10.22 -0.39 2.80
C ILE A 6 9.11 -1.05 2.01
N ILE A 7 8.01 -0.34 1.79
CA ILE A 7 6.84 -0.83 1.06
C ILE A 7 6.58 0.12 -0.11
N TYR A 8 6.43 -0.43 -1.30
CA TYR A 8 5.92 0.29 -2.48
C TYR A 8 4.53 -0.23 -2.81
N THR A 9 3.60 0.65 -3.14
CA THR A 9 2.20 0.28 -3.38
C THR A 9 1.60 1.03 -4.56
N ASP A 10 0.83 0.33 -5.37
CA ASP A 10 0.08 0.92 -6.50
C ASP A 10 -1.29 0.23 -6.71
N GLY A 11 -2.21 0.92 -7.36
CA GLY A 11 -3.55 0.48 -7.71
C GLY A 11 -3.94 0.91 -9.12
N SER A 12 -4.56 0.00 -9.86
CA SER A 12 -4.95 0.22 -11.26
C SER A 12 -6.39 -0.25 -11.52
N ALA A 13 -7.11 0.47 -12.39
CA ALA A 13 -8.44 0.05 -12.85
C ALA A 13 -8.62 0.28 -14.36
N ARG A 14 -9.26 -0.67 -15.05
CA ARG A 14 -9.66 -0.61 -16.46
C ARG A 14 -11.10 -0.11 -16.55
N GLY A 15 -11.24 1.22 -16.54
CA GLY A 15 -12.53 1.88 -16.30
C GLY A 15 -12.69 2.23 -14.81
N ASN A 16 -13.54 3.21 -14.50
CA ASN A 16 -13.66 3.76 -13.14
C ASN A 16 -15.14 3.98 -12.75
N PRO A 17 -15.90 2.92 -12.43
CA PRO A 17 -15.43 1.57 -12.06
C PRO A 17 -15.24 0.60 -13.23
N GLY A 18 -14.44 -0.45 -13.01
CA GLY A 18 -14.18 -1.55 -13.94
C GLY A 18 -13.30 -2.64 -13.32
N PRO A 19 -12.80 -3.60 -14.11
CA PRO A 19 -11.80 -4.57 -13.65
C PRO A 19 -10.58 -3.86 -13.09
N ALA A 20 -10.15 -4.23 -11.90
CA ALA A 20 -9.13 -3.51 -11.17
C ALA A 20 -8.16 -4.47 -10.49
N GLY A 21 -6.95 -3.99 -10.24
CA GLY A 21 -5.89 -4.72 -9.59
C GLY A 21 -5.05 -3.82 -8.70
N TRP A 22 -4.40 -4.41 -7.72
CA TRP A 22 -3.48 -3.74 -6.81
C TRP A 22 -2.18 -4.51 -6.72
N GLY A 23 -1.09 -3.81 -6.40
CA GLY A 23 0.25 -4.38 -6.33
C GLY A 23 1.05 -3.76 -5.19
N ALA A 24 1.88 -4.57 -4.55
CA ALA A 24 2.79 -4.11 -3.52
C ALA A 24 4.11 -4.88 -3.49
N ILE A 25 5.19 -4.18 -3.14
CA ILE A 25 6.52 -4.74 -2.90
C ILE A 25 6.91 -4.43 -1.46
N ILE A 26 7.18 -5.46 -0.66
CA ILE A 26 7.61 -5.34 0.73
C ILE A 26 9.07 -5.80 0.82
N MET A 27 9.94 -4.89 1.22
CA MET A 27 11.37 -5.11 1.41
C MET A 27 11.70 -5.05 2.90
N ILE A 28 12.18 -6.17 3.44
CA ILE A 28 12.53 -6.31 4.86
C ILE A 28 14.04 -6.44 4.97
N TYR A 29 14.68 -5.46 5.59
CA TYR A 29 16.11 -5.42 5.85
C TYR A 29 16.37 -5.84 7.30
N ASN A 30 17.22 -6.83 7.52
CA ASN A 30 17.66 -7.23 8.86
C ASN A 30 18.94 -6.50 9.27
N ASP A 31 18.92 -5.88 10.46
CA ASP A 31 20.05 -5.14 11.05
C ASP A 31 21.07 -6.03 11.77
N GLU A 32 20.78 -7.31 12.00
CA GLU A 32 21.59 -8.18 12.85
C GLU A 32 22.93 -8.60 12.23
N GLU A 33 23.14 -8.40 10.94
CA GLU A 33 24.40 -8.75 10.28
C GLU A 33 25.23 -7.50 9.96
N LYS A 34 26.18 -7.18 10.84
CA LYS A 34 27.38 -6.34 10.53
C LYS A 34 28.29 -6.97 9.46
N VAL A 35 27.82 -7.98 8.75
CA VAL A 35 28.55 -8.74 7.75
C VAL A 35 27.91 -8.43 6.41
N GLU A 36 28.75 -8.19 5.41
CA GLU A 36 28.54 -7.63 4.07
C GLU A 36 27.43 -8.25 3.17
N ASN A 37 26.59 -9.15 3.69
CA ASN A 37 25.54 -9.83 2.94
C ASN A 37 24.17 -9.61 3.59
N LYS A 38 23.70 -8.36 3.58
CA LYS A 38 22.33 -7.95 3.95
C LYS A 38 21.31 -8.93 3.36
N LYS A 39 20.72 -9.81 4.17
CA LYS A 39 19.54 -10.59 3.75
C LYS A 39 18.35 -9.65 3.63
N LEU A 40 18.18 -9.14 2.42
CA LEU A 40 16.97 -8.45 1.98
C LEU A 40 15.93 -9.53 1.63
N LYS A 41 14.88 -9.64 2.43
CA LYS A 41 13.69 -10.42 2.04
C LYS A 41 12.79 -9.51 1.21
N VAL A 42 12.44 -9.95 0.00
CA VAL A 42 11.50 -9.24 -0.89
C VAL A 42 10.25 -10.09 -1.06
N VAL A 43 9.11 -9.49 -0.79
CA VAL A 43 7.77 -10.09 -0.93
C VAL A 43 6.98 -9.25 -1.91
N GLU A 44 6.40 -9.88 -2.92
CA GLU A 44 5.50 -9.24 -3.87
C GLU A 44 4.08 -9.74 -3.60
N LEU A 45 3.15 -8.80 -3.48
CA LEU A 45 1.73 -9.05 -3.28
C LEU A 45 0.93 -8.41 -4.41
N GLY A 46 -0.18 -9.02 -4.78
CA GLY A 46 -1.13 -8.43 -5.71
C GLY A 46 -2.44 -9.18 -5.74
N GLY A 47 -3.46 -8.54 -6.29
CA GLY A 47 -4.80 -9.13 -6.37
C GLY A 47 -5.69 -8.38 -7.36
N ARG A 48 -6.82 -9.00 -7.69
CA ARG A 48 -7.80 -8.50 -8.66
C ARG A 48 -9.17 -8.35 -8.01
N VAL A 49 -9.91 -7.33 -8.43
CA VAL A 49 -11.35 -7.14 -8.18
C VAL A 49 -12.04 -6.82 -9.50
N ASP A 50 -13.05 -7.60 -9.90
CA ASP A 50 -13.67 -7.45 -11.22
C ASP A 50 -14.43 -6.14 -11.42
N HIS A 51 -14.86 -5.49 -10.34
CA HIS A 51 -15.57 -4.22 -10.40
C HIS A 51 -15.20 -3.30 -9.23
N ALA A 52 -14.19 -2.47 -9.43
CA ALA A 52 -13.75 -1.48 -8.46
C ALA A 52 -13.24 -0.19 -9.14
N THR A 53 -12.93 0.83 -8.34
CA THR A 53 -12.33 2.09 -8.78
C THR A 53 -10.83 2.07 -8.52
N ASN A 54 -10.08 2.98 -9.17
CA ASN A 54 -8.64 3.13 -8.90
C ASN A 54 -8.36 3.38 -7.42
N ASN A 55 -9.10 4.32 -6.82
CA ASN A 55 -8.96 4.72 -5.42
C ASN A 55 -9.19 3.56 -4.44
N ILE A 56 -10.06 2.59 -4.77
CA ILE A 56 -10.24 1.39 -3.94
C ILE A 56 -8.95 0.57 -3.99
N MET A 57 -8.38 0.33 -5.17
CA MET A 57 -7.15 -0.47 -5.31
C MET A 57 -5.93 0.22 -4.69
N GLU A 58 -5.82 1.54 -4.85
CA GLU A 58 -4.78 2.36 -4.21
C GLU A 58 -4.83 2.27 -2.67
N LEU A 59 -6.04 2.17 -2.08
CA LEU A 59 -6.21 1.92 -0.64
C LEU A 59 -5.93 0.47 -0.26
N THR A 60 -6.33 -0.50 -1.10
CA THR A 60 -6.15 -1.92 -0.83
C THR A 60 -4.67 -2.31 -0.75
N ALA A 61 -3.81 -1.81 -1.64
CA ALA A 61 -2.39 -2.15 -1.66
C ALA A 61 -1.65 -1.94 -0.32
N PRO A 62 -1.71 -0.75 0.32
CA PRO A 62 -1.08 -0.55 1.62
C PRO A 62 -1.77 -1.31 2.75
N ILE A 63 -3.10 -1.48 2.71
CA ILE A 63 -3.83 -2.28 3.71
C ILE A 63 -3.32 -3.72 3.72
N GLU A 64 -3.29 -4.37 2.56
CA GLU A 64 -2.84 -5.75 2.42
C GLU A 64 -1.35 -5.91 2.76
N SER A 65 -0.54 -4.90 2.47
CA SER A 65 0.87 -4.87 2.88
C SER A 65 1.05 -4.87 4.40
N LEU A 66 0.30 -4.02 5.12
CA LEU A 66 0.35 -3.94 6.58
C LEU A 66 -0.28 -5.20 7.23
N LYS A 67 -1.35 -5.75 6.66
CA LYS A 67 -1.91 -7.04 7.10
C LYS A 67 -0.91 -8.17 6.94
N TYR A 68 -0.13 -8.20 5.86
CA TYR A 68 0.92 -9.19 5.70
C TYR A 68 1.94 -9.11 6.85
N LEU A 69 2.37 -7.90 7.24
CA LEU A 69 3.26 -7.73 8.39
C LEU A 69 2.62 -8.23 9.69
N GLN A 70 1.35 -7.89 9.92
CA GLN A 70 0.58 -8.32 11.10
C GLN A 70 0.46 -9.85 11.19
N GLN A 71 0.06 -10.49 10.09
CA GLN A 71 -0.11 -11.95 10.01
C GLN A 71 1.21 -12.69 10.22
N ASN A 72 2.31 -12.14 9.73
CA ASN A 72 3.65 -12.71 9.90
C ASN A 72 4.32 -12.28 11.23
N LYS A 73 3.62 -11.54 12.09
CA LYS A 73 4.12 -11.04 13.37
C LYS A 73 5.44 -10.27 13.23
N ILE A 74 5.55 -9.48 12.17
CA ILE A 74 6.73 -8.66 11.90
C ILE A 74 6.55 -7.33 12.66
N GLU A 75 7.14 -7.27 13.84
CA GLU A 75 7.17 -6.05 14.65
C GLU A 75 8.36 -5.18 14.23
N ASN A 76 8.09 -3.97 13.76
CA ASN A 76 9.12 -3.02 13.36
C ASN A 76 8.64 -1.58 13.58
N ASN A 77 9.52 -0.72 14.09
CA ASN A 77 9.26 0.70 14.33
C ASN A 77 9.77 1.61 13.19
N ASN A 78 10.36 1.04 12.14
CA ASN A 78 10.98 1.73 11.02
C ASN A 78 10.39 1.23 9.69
N ILE A 79 9.12 1.55 9.46
CA ILE A 79 8.38 1.21 8.24
C ILE A 79 8.22 2.48 7.41
N GLU A 80 8.57 2.43 6.13
CA GLU A 80 8.32 3.47 5.15
C GLU A 80 7.42 2.95 4.02
N ILE A 81 6.33 3.65 3.74
CA ILE A 81 5.41 3.34 2.62
C ILE A 81 5.57 4.40 1.56
N PHE A 82 5.79 3.98 0.32
CA PHE A 82 5.91 4.79 -0.87
C PHE A 82 4.71 4.53 -1.79
N SER A 83 4.03 5.59 -2.21
CA SER A 83 2.92 5.53 -3.15
C SER A 83 2.88 6.81 -3.98
N ASP A 84 2.45 6.72 -5.23
CA ASP A 84 2.15 7.87 -6.09
C ASP A 84 0.68 8.30 -6.04
N SER A 85 -0.16 7.57 -5.28
CA SER A 85 -1.53 7.97 -5.00
C SER A 85 -1.56 9.20 -4.08
N LYS A 86 -1.82 10.36 -4.68
CA LYS A 86 -2.16 11.57 -3.91
C LYS A 86 -3.42 11.37 -3.06
N TYR A 87 -4.35 10.54 -3.52
CA TYR A 87 -5.58 10.25 -2.78
C TYR A 87 -5.26 9.58 -1.44
N VAL A 88 -4.38 8.57 -1.44
CA VAL A 88 -3.95 7.89 -0.21
C VAL A 88 -3.06 8.78 0.63
N ILE A 89 -2.02 9.39 0.04
CA ILE A 89 -1.04 10.22 0.76
C ILE A 89 -1.72 11.42 1.43
N THR A 90 -2.56 12.17 0.72
CA THR A 90 -3.25 13.31 1.31
C THR A 90 -4.33 12.84 2.29
N GLY A 91 -5.05 11.77 1.97
CA GLY A 91 -6.12 11.29 2.83
C GLY A 91 -5.65 10.81 4.19
N ILE A 92 -4.54 10.06 4.26
CA ILE A 92 -3.99 9.57 5.53
C ILE A 92 -3.36 10.70 6.37
N ASN A 93 -2.75 11.70 5.72
CA ASN A 93 -2.05 12.77 6.42
C ASN A 93 -2.97 13.94 6.83
N GLU A 94 -3.99 14.26 6.04
CA GLU A 94 -4.77 15.50 6.21
C GLU A 94 -6.26 15.25 6.48
N TRP A 95 -6.87 14.25 5.83
CA TRP A 95 -8.33 14.14 5.82
C TRP A 95 -8.88 13.23 6.93
N ILE A 96 -8.16 12.15 7.23
CA ILE A 96 -8.70 11.05 8.05
C ILE A 96 -9.13 11.50 9.45
N LEU A 97 -8.34 12.35 10.11
CA LEU A 97 -8.65 12.87 11.45
C LEU A 97 -9.92 13.74 11.43
N ASN A 98 -10.04 14.59 10.41
CA ASN A 98 -11.21 15.45 10.24
C ASN A 98 -12.47 14.62 9.93
N TRP A 99 -12.35 13.59 9.10
CA TRP A 99 -13.47 12.68 8.82
C TRP A 99 -13.90 11.92 10.06
N MET A 100 -12.98 11.40 10.86
CA MET A 100 -13.31 10.72 12.13
C MET A 100 -14.05 11.65 13.09
N ASN A 101 -13.55 12.88 13.27
CA ASN A 101 -14.17 13.88 14.14
C ASN A 101 -15.57 14.31 13.63
N ASN A 102 -15.80 14.24 12.31
CA ASN A 102 -17.07 14.60 11.68
C ASN A 102 -17.94 13.37 11.34
N ASN A 103 -17.84 12.29 12.11
CA ASN A 103 -18.66 11.06 11.94
C ASN A 103 -18.63 10.50 10.50
N TRP A 104 -17.45 10.54 9.87
CA TRP A 104 -17.20 10.09 8.49
C TRP A 104 -18.07 10.79 7.44
N ARG A 105 -18.22 12.10 7.59
CA ARG A 105 -18.87 12.97 6.60
C ARG A 105 -17.89 14.00 6.05
N THR A 106 -18.02 14.26 4.75
CA THR A 106 -17.32 15.34 4.06
C THR A 106 -17.85 16.72 4.50
N ALA A 107 -17.16 17.80 4.12
CA ALA A 107 -17.61 19.18 4.39
C ALA A 107 -19.02 19.45 3.84
N ASN A 108 -19.39 18.79 2.74
CA ASN A 108 -20.72 18.86 2.12
C ASN A 108 -21.75 17.93 2.78
N LYS A 109 -21.47 17.41 3.98
CA LYS A 109 -22.30 16.50 4.79
C LYS A 109 -22.62 15.15 4.15
N LYS A 110 -22.02 14.84 2.99
CA LYS A 110 -22.13 13.53 2.33
C LYS A 110 -21.25 12.51 3.04
N PRO A 111 -21.63 11.22 3.07
CA PRO A 111 -20.75 10.14 3.54
C PRO A 111 -19.40 10.19 2.81
N VAL A 112 -18.32 9.92 3.54
CA VAL A 112 -16.98 9.73 2.95
C VAL A 112 -17.00 8.45 2.11
N LEU A 113 -16.49 8.54 0.88
CA LEU A 113 -16.33 7.37 0.01
C LEU A 113 -15.23 6.45 0.54
N ASN A 114 -15.39 5.14 0.36
CA ASN A 114 -14.44 4.13 0.80
C ASN A 114 -14.18 4.17 2.32
N LYS A 115 -15.18 4.59 3.11
CA LYS A 115 -15.08 4.77 4.56
C LYS A 115 -14.48 3.54 5.24
N GLU A 116 -14.97 2.37 4.89
CA GLU A 116 -14.59 1.10 5.51
C GLU A 116 -13.09 0.81 5.31
N LEU A 117 -12.56 1.04 4.09
CA LEU A 117 -11.13 0.90 3.79
C LEU A 117 -10.30 1.95 4.52
N TRP A 118 -10.78 3.19 4.62
CA TRP A 118 -10.10 4.23 5.41
C TRP A 118 -10.03 3.89 6.89
N GLN A 119 -11.12 3.36 7.47
CA GLN A 119 -11.14 2.91 8.86
C GLN A 119 -10.12 1.79 9.09
N GLU A 120 -10.07 0.81 8.21
CA GLU A 120 -9.12 -0.29 8.28
C GLU A 120 -7.67 0.20 8.16
N LEU A 121 -7.37 1.04 7.15
CA LEU A 121 -6.05 1.63 6.97
C LEU A 121 -5.65 2.47 8.19
N HIS A 122 -6.59 3.19 8.82
CA HIS A 122 -6.31 3.97 10.03
C HIS A 122 -5.86 3.10 11.20
N GLU A 123 -6.55 1.99 11.47
CA GLU A 123 -6.21 1.10 12.57
C GLU A 123 -4.85 0.45 12.37
N LEU A 124 -4.54 0.01 11.13
CA LEU A 124 -3.20 -0.50 10.78
C LEU A 124 -2.13 0.58 10.93
N ASN A 125 -2.42 1.83 10.54
CA ASN A 125 -1.50 2.94 10.75
C ASN A 125 -1.22 3.24 12.23
N LYS A 126 -2.22 3.08 13.12
CA LYS A 126 -2.02 3.25 14.56
C LYS A 126 -1.10 2.20 15.15
N GLU A 127 -1.20 0.96 14.67
CA GLU A 127 -0.37 -0.17 15.10
C GLU A 127 1.07 0.00 14.61
N PHE A 128 1.27 0.16 13.30
CA PHE A 128 2.60 0.13 12.66
C PHE A 128 3.30 1.48 12.59
N LYS A 129 2.55 2.59 12.66
CA LYS A 129 3.05 3.98 12.55
C LYS A 129 4.03 4.20 11.38
N PRO A 130 3.69 3.77 10.15
CA PRO A 130 4.59 3.92 9.02
C PRO A 130 4.77 5.39 8.65
N LYS A 131 5.94 5.72 8.10
CA LYS A 131 6.18 7.00 7.43
C LYS A 131 5.68 6.91 6.00
N TRP A 132 4.79 7.82 5.61
CA TRP A 132 4.25 7.91 4.25
C TRP A 132 5.09 8.85 3.40
N ASN A 133 5.52 8.37 2.24
CA ASN A 133 6.32 9.11 1.28
C ASN A 133 5.60 9.13 -0.06
N TYR A 134 5.36 10.32 -0.60
CA TYR A 134 4.88 10.47 -1.96
C TYR A 134 6.04 10.23 -2.94
N VAL A 135 5.81 9.36 -3.91
CA VAL A 135 6.67 9.25 -5.10
C VAL A 135 5.90 9.75 -6.31
N LYS A 136 6.63 10.25 -7.30
CA LYS A 136 5.99 10.64 -8.56
C LYS A 136 5.94 9.40 -9.45
N GLY A 137 4.76 9.07 -9.98
CA GLY A 137 4.61 7.97 -10.94
C GLY A 137 5.52 8.15 -12.16
N HIS A 138 6.04 7.03 -12.69
CA HIS A 138 6.92 6.96 -13.86
C HIS A 138 8.24 7.76 -13.78
N ASN A 139 8.83 7.87 -12.59
CA ASN A 139 10.11 8.53 -12.37
C ASN A 139 11.32 7.55 -12.39
N ASN A 140 11.18 6.33 -12.94
CA ASN A 140 12.18 5.25 -12.92
C ASN A 140 12.56 4.77 -11.52
N ASP A 141 11.62 4.75 -10.57
CA ASP A 141 11.81 3.97 -9.34
C ASP A 141 11.41 2.52 -9.64
N GLU A 142 12.40 1.64 -9.76
CA GLU A 142 12.20 0.24 -10.15
C GLU A 142 11.16 -0.48 -9.28
N HIS A 143 11.06 -0.15 -7.99
CA HIS A 143 10.12 -0.80 -7.09
C HIS A 143 8.71 -0.25 -7.22
N ASN A 144 8.56 1.05 -7.48
CA ASN A 144 7.27 1.64 -7.81
C ASN A 144 6.77 1.11 -9.17
N ASP A 145 7.64 1.11 -10.18
CA ASP A 145 7.30 0.59 -11.51
C ASP A 145 6.96 -0.91 -11.45
N ARG A 146 7.59 -1.67 -10.54
CA ARG A 146 7.21 -3.07 -10.29
C ARG A 146 5.85 -3.19 -9.61
N ALA A 147 5.51 -2.31 -8.66
CA ALA A 147 4.18 -2.29 -8.03
C ALA A 147 3.08 -1.95 -9.05
N ASP A 148 3.31 -0.95 -9.91
CA ASP A 148 2.44 -0.59 -11.05
C ASP A 148 2.24 -1.79 -11.99
N LEU A 149 3.33 -2.45 -12.40
CA LEU A 149 3.27 -3.63 -13.26
C LEU A 149 2.42 -4.75 -12.64
N ILE A 150 2.56 -4.99 -11.34
CA ILE A 150 1.71 -5.97 -10.65
C ILE A 150 0.24 -5.51 -10.71
N ALA A 151 -0.06 -4.30 -10.28
CA ALA A 151 -1.43 -3.77 -10.23
C ALA A 151 -2.12 -3.80 -11.60
N THR A 152 -1.43 -3.32 -12.64
CA THR A 152 -1.91 -3.31 -14.03
C THR A 152 -2.13 -4.71 -14.57
N SER A 153 -1.19 -5.64 -14.37
CA SER A 153 -1.32 -7.02 -14.84
C SER A 153 -2.52 -7.76 -14.22
N PHE A 154 -2.80 -7.54 -12.93
CA PHE A 154 -3.99 -8.07 -12.28
C PHE A 154 -5.27 -7.41 -12.80
N ALA A 155 -5.26 -6.10 -13.07
CA ALA A 155 -6.40 -5.38 -13.66
C ALA A 155 -6.70 -5.87 -15.10
N ASP A 156 -5.67 -6.19 -15.87
CA ASP A 156 -5.78 -6.73 -17.24
C ASP A 156 -6.22 -8.20 -17.27
N GLY A 157 -6.04 -8.93 -16.17
CA GLY A 157 -6.38 -10.36 -16.10
C GLY A 157 -5.26 -11.27 -16.60
N GLU A 158 -4.05 -10.71 -16.75
CA GLU A 158 -2.83 -11.41 -17.16
C GLU A 158 -1.76 -11.24 -16.07
N PRO A 159 -1.99 -11.77 -14.85
CA PRO A 159 -1.14 -11.46 -13.69
C PRO A 159 0.30 -11.92 -13.92
N VAL A 160 1.25 -11.02 -13.62
CA VAL A 160 2.68 -11.38 -13.61
C VAL A 160 3.01 -12.34 -12.48
N GLU A 161 4.07 -13.12 -12.64
CA GLU A 161 4.59 -13.96 -11.56
C GLU A 161 5.09 -13.07 -10.40
N LEU A 162 4.58 -13.33 -9.19
CA LEU A 162 4.98 -12.66 -7.95
C LEU A 162 6.24 -13.30 -7.36
N ARG A 163 7.27 -12.51 -7.15
CA ARG A 163 8.61 -12.95 -6.75
C ARG A 163 8.76 -12.86 -5.23
N ASN A 164 8.52 -13.96 -4.54
CA ASN A 164 8.73 -14.06 -3.10
C ASN A 164 10.08 -14.71 -2.80
N LYS A 165 11.13 -13.89 -2.60
CA LYS A 165 12.45 -14.39 -2.20
C LYS A 165 12.46 -14.61 -0.68
N LYS A 166 12.83 -15.82 -0.25
CA LYS A 166 13.00 -16.18 1.17
C LYS A 166 14.34 -15.68 1.72
#